data_AF-X1I5K4-F1
#
_entry.id   AF-X1I5K4-F1
#
_cell.length_a   1.000
_cell.length_b   1.000
_cell.length_c   1.000
_cell.angle_alpha   90.00
_cell.angle_beta   90.00
_cell.angle_gamma   90.00
#
_symmetry.space_group_name_H-M   'P 1'
#
loop_
_entity.id
_entity.type
_entity.pdbx_description
1 polymer ?
#
loop_
_entity_poly.entity_id
_entity_poly.type
_entity_poly.pdbx_seq_one_letter_code
_entity_poly.pdbx_strand_id
1 'polypeptide(L)'
;DKPTDWIDGFSKIESVEYPAGDQEPQMMDEELFRLYHDGTTEKIRFTEDEPSSSQTFIVAYTLPHTLDADDNTTYGADFQALCHLATAIILLAMANKYTQSSEPTIAASAVAFRDKSDRARAVAKEQFVLYDKAMEKKEETSAALVIREYDTTFPWGGEYLTHPEKWR
;
A
#
# COMPACT_ATOMS: atom_id res chain seq x y z
N ASP A 1 12.18 -2.93 27.76
CA ASP A 1 12.62 -3.64 26.54
C ASP A 1 11.55 -3.59 25.47
N LYS A 2 11.87 -3.91 24.21
CA LYS A 2 10.86 -4.05 23.15
C LYS A 2 10.06 -5.36 23.33
N PRO A 3 8.80 -5.42 22.82
CA PRO A 3 8.01 -6.66 22.79
C PRO A 3 8.76 -7.82 22.13
N THR A 4 8.46 -9.06 22.56
CA THR A 4 9.19 -10.26 22.11
C THR A 4 8.93 -10.62 20.64
N ASP A 5 7.74 -10.31 20.15
CA ASP A 5 7.24 -10.48 18.79
C ASP A 5 7.48 -9.26 17.90
N TRP A 6 8.23 -8.26 18.38
CA TRP A 6 8.60 -7.10 17.60
C TRP A 6 9.41 -7.48 16.36
N ILE A 7 9.02 -6.97 15.19
CA ILE A 7 9.70 -7.23 13.92
C ILE A 7 10.42 -5.97 13.44
N ASP A 8 11.74 -6.06 13.38
CA ASP A 8 12.59 -4.93 12.97
C ASP A 8 12.31 -4.53 11.52
N GLY A 9 12.09 -3.22 11.31
CA GLY A 9 11.74 -2.64 10.01
C GLY A 9 10.26 -2.74 9.63
N PHE A 10 9.43 -3.46 10.40
CA PHE A 10 7.99 -3.51 10.20
C PHE A 10 7.23 -2.86 11.35
N SER A 11 7.47 -3.36 12.58
CA SER A 11 6.76 -2.92 13.76
C SER A 11 7.05 -1.46 14.06
N LYS A 12 6.01 -0.73 14.44
CA LYS A 12 6.06 0.67 14.86
C LYS A 12 5.21 0.82 16.10
N ILE A 13 5.67 1.65 17.02
CA ILE A 13 4.87 2.04 18.19
C ILE A 13 3.78 2.99 17.68
N GLU A 14 2.53 2.68 17.97
CA GLU A 14 1.39 3.57 17.69
C GLU A 14 1.13 4.50 18.86
N SER A 15 1.22 3.99 20.09
CA SER A 15 0.99 4.80 21.28
C SER A 15 1.56 4.15 22.53
N VAL A 16 1.87 4.97 23.52
CA VAL A 16 2.31 4.52 24.84
C VAL A 16 1.37 5.10 25.90
N GLU A 17 0.82 4.25 26.76
CA GLU A 17 0.08 4.66 27.95
C GLU A 17 1.04 4.65 29.14
N TYR A 18 1.21 5.81 29.78
CA TYR A 18 2.05 5.95 30.95
C TYR A 18 1.62 7.16 31.81
N PRO A 19 1.44 6.98 33.13
CA PRO A 19 1.39 5.71 33.86
C PRO A 19 0.22 4.82 33.41
N ALA A 20 0.43 3.50 33.38
CA ALA A 20 -0.65 2.59 33.00
C ALA A 20 -1.53 2.19 34.19
N GLY A 21 -2.82 1.97 33.93
CA GLY A 21 -3.77 1.37 34.89
C GLY A 21 -4.68 2.35 35.63
N ASP A 22 -4.63 3.64 35.30
CA ASP A 22 -5.61 4.62 35.76
C ASP A 22 -6.95 4.47 35.04
N GLN A 23 -8.04 4.97 35.65
CA GLN A 23 -9.39 4.85 35.07
C GLN A 23 -9.50 5.59 33.72
N GLU A 24 -8.81 6.71 33.58
CA GLU A 24 -8.67 7.43 32.32
C GLU A 24 -7.25 7.21 31.80
N PRO A 25 -7.07 6.55 30.64
CA PRO A 25 -5.74 6.28 30.10
C PRO A 25 -4.98 7.57 29.81
N GLN A 26 -3.78 7.70 30.36
CA GLN A 26 -2.88 8.79 30.06
C GLN A 26 -1.97 8.40 28.90
N MET A 27 -2.34 8.86 27.71
CA MET A 27 -1.54 8.64 26.50
C MET A 27 -0.36 9.62 26.48
N MET A 28 0.84 9.10 26.30
CA MET A 28 2.06 9.88 26.20
C MET A 28 2.25 10.40 24.78
N ASP A 29 2.76 11.63 24.66
CA ASP A 29 3.07 12.24 23.37
C ASP A 29 4.20 11.47 22.64
N GLU A 30 4.13 11.42 21.31
CA GLU A 30 5.08 10.72 20.44
C GLU A 30 6.52 11.26 20.59
N GLU A 31 6.67 12.53 21.00
CA GLU A 31 7.99 13.15 21.23
C GLU A 31 8.65 12.68 22.55
N LEU A 32 7.86 12.16 23.48
CA LEU A 32 8.31 11.79 24.82
C LEU A 32 8.81 10.35 24.92
N PHE A 33 8.68 9.55 23.86
CA PHE A 33 9.33 8.24 23.74
C PHE A 33 10.05 8.07 22.41
N ARG A 34 11.03 7.16 22.41
CA ARG A 34 11.70 6.73 21.17
C ARG A 34 12.27 5.33 21.32
N LEU A 35 12.51 4.69 20.19
CA LEU A 35 13.41 3.53 20.15
C LEU A 35 14.85 4.00 20.27
N TYR A 36 15.58 3.38 21.19
CA TYR A 36 16.97 3.69 21.48
C TYR A 36 17.77 2.40 21.53
N HIS A 37 18.86 2.35 20.77
CA HIS A 37 19.81 1.24 20.82
C HIS A 37 20.88 1.52 21.88
N ASP A 38 20.97 0.65 22.90
CA ASP A 38 21.92 0.81 24.02
C ASP A 38 23.29 0.18 23.76
N GLY A 39 23.53 -0.32 22.55
CA GLY A 39 24.75 -1.04 22.15
C GLY A 39 24.62 -2.56 22.22
N THR A 40 23.54 -3.06 22.83
CA THR A 40 23.23 -4.51 22.87
C THR A 40 21.85 -4.81 22.31
N THR A 41 20.85 -4.00 22.70
CA THR A 41 19.45 -4.21 22.37
C THR A 41 18.77 -2.87 22.09
N GLU A 42 17.71 -2.91 21.29
CA GLU A 42 16.82 -1.77 21.16
C GLU A 42 15.80 -1.77 22.29
N LYS A 43 15.63 -0.60 22.88
CA LYS A 43 14.75 -0.36 24.02
C LYS A 43 13.85 0.82 23.73
N ILE A 44 12.65 0.77 24.28
CA ILE A 44 11.77 1.93 24.36
C ILE A 44 12.34 2.81 25.47
N ARG A 45 12.66 4.05 25.13
CA ARG A 45 13.25 5.03 26.04
C ARG A 45 12.34 6.23 26.15
N PHE A 46 12.04 6.62 27.38
CA PHE A 46 11.34 7.86 27.67
C PHE A 46 12.34 9.01 27.75
N THR A 47 11.94 10.18 27.27
CA THR A 47 12.83 11.35 27.15
C THR A 47 12.85 12.17 28.43
N GLU A 48 11.68 12.41 29.02
CA GLU A 48 11.52 13.28 30.18
C GLU A 48 11.20 12.51 31.47
N ASP A 49 10.64 11.32 31.35
CA ASP A 49 10.26 10.47 32.47
C ASP A 49 11.29 9.36 32.73
N GLU A 50 11.51 9.05 34.01
CA GLU A 50 12.28 7.90 34.46
C GLU A 50 11.36 6.96 35.25
N PRO A 51 10.75 5.95 34.60
CA PRO A 51 9.83 5.04 35.27
C PRO A 51 10.48 4.29 36.42
N SER A 52 9.85 4.34 37.59
CA SER A 52 10.26 3.51 38.72
C SER A 52 9.94 2.04 38.47
N SER A 53 10.66 1.13 39.14
CA SER A 53 10.40 -0.32 39.03
C SER A 53 8.99 -0.77 39.43
N SER A 54 8.23 0.07 40.13
CA SER A 54 6.83 -0.17 40.52
C SER A 54 5.80 0.34 39.51
N GLN A 55 6.22 1.11 38.51
CA GLN A 55 5.33 1.66 37.48
C GLN A 55 5.35 0.80 36.23
N THR A 56 4.18 0.67 35.61
CA THR A 56 3.99 -0.04 34.35
C THR A 56 3.60 0.93 33.26
N PHE A 57 3.93 0.60 32.02
CA PHE A 57 3.47 1.28 30.82
C PHE A 57 2.90 0.24 29.85
N ILE A 58 1.92 0.64 29.03
CA ILE A 58 1.36 -0.19 27.98
C ILE A 58 1.79 0.40 26.63
N VAL A 59 2.18 -0.47 25.70
CA VAL A 59 2.61 -0.06 24.36
C VAL A 59 1.67 -0.69 23.35
N ALA A 60 1.02 0.14 22.54
CA ALA A 60 0.36 -0.30 21.32
C ALA A 60 1.38 -0.22 20.17
N TYR A 61 1.50 -1.30 19.39
CA TYR A 61 2.44 -1.39 18.28
C TYR A 61 1.89 -2.29 17.18
N THR A 62 2.44 -2.13 15.97
CA THR A 62 2.00 -2.87 14.79
C THR A 62 2.71 -4.22 14.63
N LEU A 63 1.97 -5.20 14.13
CA LEU A 63 2.44 -6.53 13.73
C LEU A 63 1.88 -6.92 12.36
N PRO A 64 2.58 -7.74 11.57
CA PRO A 64 2.05 -8.25 10.31
C PRO A 64 0.80 -9.09 10.56
N HIS A 65 -0.13 -9.07 9.59
CA HIS A 65 -1.24 -10.00 9.62
C HIS A 65 -0.74 -11.44 9.40
N THR A 66 -1.36 -12.39 10.10
CA THR A 66 -1.16 -13.83 9.95
C THR A 66 -2.34 -14.40 9.17
N LEU A 67 -2.05 -15.26 8.19
CA LEU A 67 -3.04 -16.03 7.47
C LEU A 67 -2.47 -17.43 7.24
N ASP A 68 -2.89 -18.38 8.06
CA ASP A 68 -2.53 -19.79 7.95
C ASP A 68 -3.75 -20.70 8.06
N ALA A 69 -3.55 -22.00 8.35
CA ALA A 69 -4.63 -22.98 8.43
C ALA A 69 -5.50 -22.81 9.70
N ASP A 70 -4.94 -22.22 10.75
CA ASP A 70 -5.51 -22.17 12.10
C ASP A 70 -5.86 -20.72 12.52
N ASP A 71 -5.22 -19.70 11.94
CA ASP A 71 -5.41 -18.29 12.27
C ASP A 71 -5.53 -17.36 11.05
N ASN A 72 -6.34 -16.31 11.21
CA ASN A 72 -6.49 -15.22 10.25
C ASN A 72 -6.72 -13.90 10.99
N THR A 73 -5.67 -13.09 11.07
CA THR A 73 -5.75 -11.76 11.72
C THR A 73 -6.08 -10.64 10.75
N THR A 74 -6.36 -10.94 9.48
CA THR A 74 -6.80 -9.93 8.50
C THR A 74 -8.21 -9.45 8.84
N TYR A 75 -8.47 -8.16 8.58
CA TYR A 75 -9.79 -7.61 8.80
C TYR A 75 -10.81 -8.23 7.84
N GLY A 76 -11.98 -8.63 8.35
CA GLY A 76 -12.96 -9.39 7.58
C GLY A 76 -13.46 -8.66 6.32
N ALA A 77 -13.54 -7.33 6.35
CA ALA A 77 -13.93 -6.55 5.18
C ALA A 77 -12.85 -6.57 4.07
N ASP A 78 -11.58 -6.69 4.45
CA ASP A 78 -10.44 -6.67 3.54
C ASP A 78 -10.12 -8.05 2.97
N PHE A 79 -10.60 -9.12 3.62
CA PHE A 79 -10.32 -10.50 3.24
C PHE A 79 -10.70 -10.78 1.78
N GLN A 80 -11.86 -10.31 1.34
CA GLN A 80 -12.30 -10.50 -0.05
C GLN A 80 -11.38 -9.75 -1.04
N ALA A 81 -10.92 -8.55 -0.68
CA ALA A 81 -9.96 -7.81 -1.48
C ALA A 81 -8.64 -8.59 -1.61
N LEU A 82 -8.12 -9.13 -0.50
CA LEU A 82 -6.93 -9.98 -0.51
C LEU A 82 -7.09 -11.21 -1.41
N CYS A 83 -8.26 -11.86 -1.40
CA CYS A 83 -8.54 -12.97 -2.31
C CYS A 83 -8.49 -12.56 -3.79
N HIS A 84 -9.07 -11.40 -4.14
CA HIS A 84 -9.00 -10.87 -5.50
C HIS A 84 -7.56 -10.59 -5.93
N LEU A 85 -6.76 -9.96 -5.06
CA LEU A 85 -5.34 -9.71 -5.31
C LEU A 85 -4.54 -11.00 -5.49
N ALA A 86 -4.69 -11.97 -4.58
CA ALA A 86 -4.02 -13.26 -4.64
C ALA A 86 -4.38 -14.01 -5.94
N THR A 87 -5.66 -14.02 -6.30
CA THR A 87 -6.14 -14.63 -7.55
C THR A 87 -5.50 -13.98 -8.77
N ALA A 88 -5.42 -12.64 -8.81
CA ALA A 88 -4.78 -11.92 -9.90
C ALA A 88 -3.30 -12.32 -10.07
N ILE A 89 -2.54 -12.39 -8.98
CA ILE A 89 -1.13 -12.77 -8.97
C ILE A 89 -0.95 -14.20 -9.46
N ILE A 90 -1.77 -15.14 -8.99
CA ILE A 90 -1.73 -16.54 -9.43
C ILE A 90 -2.02 -16.66 -10.92
N LEU A 91 -3.03 -15.96 -11.43
CA LEU A 91 -3.38 -15.96 -12.85
C LEU A 91 -2.26 -15.41 -13.73
N LEU A 92 -1.54 -14.37 -13.27
CA LEU A 92 -0.34 -13.87 -13.95
C LEU A 92 0.78 -14.91 -13.98
N ALA A 93 1.03 -15.59 -12.85
CA ALA A 93 2.00 -16.67 -12.79
C ALA A 93 1.64 -17.83 -13.75
N MET A 94 0.35 -18.18 -13.85
CA MET A 94 -0.15 -19.18 -14.79
C MET A 94 0.04 -18.74 -16.25
N ALA A 95 -0.26 -17.48 -16.58
CA ALA A 95 -0.05 -16.95 -17.93
C ALA A 95 1.42 -17.01 -18.34
N ASN A 96 2.34 -16.67 -17.43
CA ASN A 96 3.77 -16.79 -17.66
C ASN A 96 4.18 -18.24 -17.93
N LYS A 97 3.64 -19.20 -17.16
CA LYS A 97 3.87 -20.63 -17.38
C LYS A 97 3.38 -21.10 -18.75
N TYR A 98 2.19 -20.67 -19.19
CA TYR A 98 1.66 -21.01 -20.52
C TYR A 98 2.48 -20.41 -21.66
N THR A 99 3.12 -19.27 -21.43
CA THR A 99 3.99 -18.62 -22.42
C THR A 99 5.32 -19.38 -22.57
N GLN A 100 5.87 -19.90 -21.47
CA GLN A 100 7.12 -20.67 -21.45
C GLN A 100 6.96 -22.09 -22.00
N SER A 101 5.78 -22.71 -21.86
CA SER A 101 5.51 -24.08 -22.31
C SER A 101 5.22 -24.19 -23.81
N SER A 102 5.65 -23.20 -24.60
CA SER A 102 5.22 -23.01 -26.00
C SER A 102 6.03 -23.80 -27.03
N GLU A 103 6.76 -24.86 -26.66
CA GLU A 103 7.35 -25.82 -27.62
C GLU A 103 6.27 -26.81 -28.10
N PRO A 104 5.63 -26.58 -29.27
CA PRO A 104 4.50 -27.38 -29.71
C PRO A 104 4.99 -28.40 -30.74
N THR A 105 4.91 -29.69 -30.44
CA THR A 105 5.23 -30.75 -31.41
C THR A 105 4.28 -30.74 -32.62
N ILE A 106 3.14 -30.04 -32.54
CA ILE A 106 2.14 -29.86 -33.60
C ILE A 106 1.60 -28.42 -33.56
N ALA A 107 1.63 -27.72 -34.70
CA ALA A 107 1.31 -26.28 -34.85
C ALA A 107 -0.06 -25.83 -34.28
N ALA A 108 -1.05 -26.72 -34.21
CA ALA A 108 -2.35 -26.42 -33.59
C ALA A 108 -2.28 -26.20 -32.06
N SER A 109 -1.29 -26.79 -31.39
CA SER A 109 -1.14 -26.69 -29.93
C SER A 109 -0.63 -25.31 -29.50
N ALA A 110 0.19 -24.64 -30.32
CA ALA A 110 0.76 -23.32 -30.03
C ALA A 110 -0.31 -22.24 -29.84
N VAL A 111 -1.35 -22.25 -30.69
CA VAL A 111 -2.45 -21.27 -30.66
C VAL A 111 -3.29 -21.43 -29.38
N ALA A 112 -3.53 -22.67 -28.96
CA ALA A 112 -4.30 -22.96 -27.75
C ALA A 112 -3.59 -22.49 -26.46
N PHE A 113 -2.25 -22.57 -26.39
CA PHE A 113 -1.50 -22.08 -25.24
C PHE A 113 -1.45 -20.55 -25.17
N ARG A 114 -1.33 -19.89 -26.33
CA ARG A 114 -1.37 -18.43 -26.41
C ARG A 114 -2.73 -17.87 -25.98
N ASP A 115 -3.84 -18.43 -26.49
CA ASP A 115 -5.20 -18.02 -26.10
C ASP A 115 -5.44 -18.22 -24.59
N LYS A 116 -4.94 -19.30 -23.99
CA LYS A 116 -5.00 -19.52 -22.52
C LYS A 116 -4.19 -18.48 -21.74
N SER A 117 -3.00 -18.13 -22.21
CA SER A 117 -2.16 -17.09 -21.62
C SER A 117 -2.85 -15.72 -21.66
N ASP A 118 -3.41 -15.36 -22.81
CA ASP A 118 -4.09 -14.07 -23.00
C ASP A 118 -5.38 -13.98 -22.16
N ARG A 119 -6.16 -15.06 -22.07
CA ARG A 119 -7.34 -15.13 -21.18
C ARG A 119 -6.98 -15.03 -19.70
N ALA A 120 -5.94 -15.72 -19.25
CA ALA A 120 -5.49 -15.64 -17.87
C ALA A 120 -5.04 -14.21 -17.50
N ARG A 121 -4.34 -13.51 -18.40
CA ARG A 121 -3.99 -12.09 -18.23
C ARG A 121 -5.22 -11.18 -18.17
N ALA A 122 -6.22 -11.43 -19.01
CA ALA A 122 -7.45 -10.64 -19.02
C ALA A 122 -8.22 -10.78 -17.70
N VAL A 123 -8.42 -12.01 -17.21
CA VAL A 123 -9.09 -12.25 -15.92
C VAL A 123 -8.27 -11.68 -14.76
N ALA A 124 -6.94 -11.80 -14.79
CA ALA A 124 -6.09 -11.19 -13.75
C ALA A 124 -6.31 -9.67 -13.64
N LYS A 125 -6.45 -8.99 -14.78
CA LYS A 125 -6.74 -7.55 -14.81
C LYS A 125 -8.09 -7.21 -14.17
N GLU A 126 -9.12 -8.01 -14.44
CA GLU A 126 -10.44 -7.83 -13.80
C GLU A 126 -10.36 -8.01 -12.28
N GLN A 127 -9.57 -8.99 -11.80
CA GLN A 127 -9.37 -9.21 -10.37
C GLN A 127 -8.64 -8.02 -9.70
N PHE A 128 -7.67 -7.39 -10.36
CA PHE A 128 -7.06 -6.15 -9.85
C PHE A 128 -8.09 -5.01 -9.72
N VAL A 129 -8.99 -4.85 -10.69
CA VAL A 129 -10.05 -3.84 -10.62
C VAL A 129 -10.99 -4.10 -9.43
N LEU A 130 -11.32 -5.37 -9.17
CA LEU A 130 -12.14 -5.74 -8.01
C LEU A 130 -11.42 -5.47 -6.68
N TYR A 131 -10.11 -5.75 -6.63
CA TYR A 131 -9.27 -5.39 -5.48
C TYR A 131 -9.24 -3.88 -5.24
N ASP A 132 -8.95 -3.09 -6.26
CA ASP A 132 -8.87 -1.62 -6.14
C ASP A 132 -10.21 -1.02 -5.72
N LYS A 133 -11.32 -1.56 -6.24
CA LYS A 133 -12.68 -1.17 -5.84
C LYS A 133 -12.97 -1.51 -4.38
N ALA A 134 -12.56 -2.70 -3.92
CA ALA A 134 -12.78 -3.13 -2.55
C ALA A 134 -11.94 -2.32 -1.55
N MET A 135 -10.75 -1.87 -1.96
CA MET A 135 -9.88 -1.00 -1.17
C MET A 135 -10.27 0.49 -1.23
N GLU A 136 -11.38 0.81 -1.90
CA GLU A 136 -11.84 2.18 -2.17
C GLU A 136 -10.71 3.12 -2.65
N LYS A 137 -9.75 2.58 -3.40
CA LYS A 137 -8.71 3.41 -4.00
C LYS A 137 -9.42 4.39 -4.92
N LYS A 138 -9.43 5.67 -4.52
CA LYS A 138 -9.86 6.75 -5.39
C LYS A 138 -9.08 6.59 -6.68
N GLU A 139 -9.81 6.59 -7.79
CA GLU A 139 -9.24 6.66 -9.13
C GLU A 139 -8.06 7.64 -9.06
N GLU A 140 -6.85 7.20 -9.44
CA GLU A 140 -5.71 8.11 -9.51
C GLU A 140 -6.17 9.25 -10.41
N THR A 141 -6.55 10.38 -9.82
CA THR A 141 -6.89 11.58 -10.55
C THR A 141 -5.66 11.87 -11.37
N SER A 142 -5.72 11.55 -12.65
CA SER A 142 -4.69 11.92 -13.60
C SER A 142 -4.41 13.38 -13.35
N ALA A 143 -3.13 13.72 -13.11
CA ALA A 143 -2.73 15.08 -12.80
C ALA A 143 -3.45 16.03 -13.76
N ALA A 144 -4.28 16.91 -13.20
CA ALA A 144 -5.12 17.84 -13.95
C ALA A 144 -4.27 18.98 -14.52
N LEU A 145 -3.23 18.63 -15.28
CA LEU A 145 -2.47 19.57 -16.08
C LEU A 145 -2.91 19.37 -17.53
N VAL A 146 -3.84 20.20 -17.96
CA VAL A 146 -4.12 20.42 -19.38
C VAL A 146 -3.40 21.71 -19.76
N ILE A 147 -2.26 21.61 -20.44
CA ILE A 147 -1.68 22.75 -21.15
C ILE A 147 -2.52 22.94 -22.39
N ARG A 148 -3.47 23.88 -22.35
CA ARG A 148 -4.25 24.30 -23.52
C ARG A 148 -3.71 25.64 -23.99
N GLU A 149 -3.30 25.73 -25.25
CA GLU A 149 -3.02 27.03 -25.87
C GLU A 149 -4.33 27.82 -25.93
N TYR A 150 -4.34 28.99 -25.28
CA TYR A 150 -5.50 29.89 -25.23
C TYR A 150 -5.33 30.95 -26.31
N ASP A 151 -5.55 30.55 -27.57
CA ASP A 151 -5.55 31.49 -28.70
C ASP A 151 -6.91 32.19 -28.78
N THR A 152 -7.05 33.28 -28.03
CA THR A 152 -8.18 34.19 -28.22
C THR A 152 -7.90 35.09 -29.41
N THR A 153 -8.75 35.01 -30.42
CA THR A 153 -8.87 36.04 -31.45
C THR A 153 -9.73 37.19 -30.92
N PHE A 154 -9.36 38.43 -31.24
CA PHE A 154 -10.16 39.60 -30.87
C PHE A 154 -11.56 39.46 -31.49
N PRO A 155 -12.66 39.82 -30.78
CA PRO A 155 -14.03 39.68 -31.29
C PRO A 155 -14.29 40.40 -32.63
N TRP A 156 -13.41 41.33 -33.00
CA TRP A 156 -13.49 42.17 -34.20
C TRP A 156 -12.46 41.76 -35.28
N GLY A 157 -11.80 40.59 -35.13
CA GLY A 157 -10.94 39.98 -36.14
C GLY A 157 -9.55 40.62 -36.32
N GLY A 158 -9.08 41.44 -35.38
CA GLY A 158 -7.75 42.07 -35.42
C GLY A 158 -6.70 41.38 -34.54
N GLU A 159 -5.42 41.62 -34.81
CA GLU A 159 -4.32 41.18 -33.93
C GLU A 159 -4.23 42.06 -32.66
N TYR A 160 -3.79 41.49 -31.54
CA TYR A 160 -3.54 42.26 -30.31
C TYR A 160 -2.29 43.14 -30.49
N LEU A 161 -2.39 44.43 -30.12
CA LEU A 161 -1.29 45.40 -30.21
C LEU A 161 0.00 44.96 -29.50
N THR A 162 -0.10 44.10 -28.48
CA THR A 162 1.04 43.62 -27.69
C THR A 162 1.34 42.12 -27.88
N HIS A 163 0.55 41.40 -28.69
CA HIS A 163 0.73 39.97 -28.98
C HIS A 163 0.33 39.65 -30.44
N PRO A 164 1.12 40.10 -31.44
CA PRO A 164 0.89 39.76 -32.84
C PRO A 164 1.31 38.31 -33.13
N GLU A 165 0.53 37.60 -33.96
CA GLU A 165 0.70 36.17 -34.27
C GLU A 165 2.04 35.85 -34.98
N LYS A 166 2.71 36.87 -35.52
CA LYS A 166 3.88 36.73 -36.41
C LYS A 166 5.23 36.52 -35.72
N TRP A 167 5.28 36.31 -34.41
CA TRP A 167 6.54 36.13 -33.68
C TRP A 167 6.75 34.68 -33.21
N ARG A 168 6.05 33.72 -33.83
CA ARG A 168 6.35 32.29 -33.74
C ARG A 168 7.24 31.85 -34.91
#